data_AF-A0A7W1TT81-F1
#
_entry.id   AF-A0A7W1TT81-F1
#
_cell.length_a   1.000
_cell.length_b   1.000
_cell.length_c   1.000
_cell.angle_alpha   90.00
_cell.angle_beta   90.00
_cell.angle_gamma   90.00
#
_symmetry.space_group_name_H-M   'P 1'
#
loop_
_entity.id
_entity.type
_entity.pdbx_description
1 polymer ?
#
loop_
_entity_poly.entity_id
_entity_poly.type
_entity_poly.pdbx_seq_one_letter_code
_entity_poly.pdbx_strand_id
1 'polypeptide(L)'
;MALLRRTLVAPLALALAALVAAAPAAAQDPLESEVRAVYLYNFARYITWPADAFPNALTAVRLCVLGSDPVGDALDRAVAGETINGRPLEAVRIGAPDALRGCHILYAPASDDR
;
A
#
# COMPACT_ATOMS: atom_id res chain seq x y z
N MET A 1 2.49 3.27 -54.46
CA MET A 1 1.56 3.55 -53.32
C MET A 1 1.75 2.65 -52.09
N ALA A 2 2.29 1.42 -52.19
CA ALA A 2 2.53 0.55 -51.02
C ALA A 2 3.80 0.93 -50.19
N LEU A 3 4.82 1.52 -50.83
CA LEU A 3 6.06 1.95 -50.16
C LEU A 3 5.86 3.21 -49.29
N LEU A 4 5.02 4.15 -49.73
CA LEU A 4 4.69 5.38 -48.99
C LEU A 4 3.90 5.12 -47.69
N ARG A 5 3.12 4.02 -47.66
CA ARG A 5 2.39 3.59 -46.46
C ARG A 5 3.31 2.99 -45.40
N ARG A 6 4.42 2.35 -45.80
CA ARG A 6 5.40 1.76 -44.87
C ARG A 6 6.33 2.81 -44.25
N THR A 7 6.66 3.86 -44.99
CA THR A 7 7.57 4.92 -44.52
C THR A 7 6.94 5.87 -43.50
N LEU A 8 5.61 6.02 -43.49
CA LEU A 8 4.88 6.85 -42.51
C LEU A 8 4.57 6.10 -41.20
N VAL A 9 4.51 4.76 -41.21
CA VAL A 9 4.14 3.97 -40.03
C VAL A 9 5.30 3.87 -39.02
N ALA A 10 6.54 3.80 -39.49
CA ALA A 10 7.73 3.74 -38.63
C ALA A 10 7.94 4.98 -37.74
N PRO A 11 7.89 6.23 -38.25
CA PRO A 11 8.04 7.42 -37.39
C PRO A 11 6.85 7.62 -36.47
N LEU A 12 5.64 7.24 -36.90
CA LEU A 12 4.44 7.31 -36.07
C LEU A 12 4.51 6.32 -34.89
N ALA A 13 4.97 5.09 -35.14
CA ALA A 13 5.18 4.08 -34.09
C ALA A 13 6.29 4.51 -33.11
N LEU A 14 7.37 5.12 -33.60
CA LEU A 14 8.43 5.67 -32.75
C LEU A 14 7.93 6.83 -31.88
N ALA A 15 7.13 7.73 -32.46
CA ALA A 15 6.52 8.85 -31.74
C ALA A 15 5.53 8.37 -30.67
N LEU A 16 4.74 7.33 -30.96
CA LEU A 16 3.84 6.71 -29.99
C LEU A 16 4.62 6.06 -28.83
N ALA A 17 5.69 5.34 -29.14
CA ALA A 17 6.55 4.72 -28.13
C ALA A 17 7.24 5.76 -27.23
N ALA A 18 7.68 6.89 -27.80
CA ALA A 18 8.24 8.01 -27.06
C ALA A 18 7.21 8.67 -26.13
N LEU A 19 5.94 8.78 -26.56
CA LEU A 19 4.86 9.30 -25.71
C LEU A 19 4.57 8.38 -24.51
N VAL A 20 4.60 7.06 -24.70
CA VAL A 20 4.39 6.09 -23.62
C VAL A 20 5.57 6.08 -22.62
N ALA A 21 6.80 6.23 -23.12
CA ALA A 21 8.00 6.28 -22.28
C ALA A 21 8.13 7.59 -21.47
N ALA A 22 7.50 8.68 -21.94
CA ALA A 22 7.49 9.97 -21.26
C ALA A 22 6.37 10.07 -20.18
N ALA A 23 5.56 9.03 -19.99
CA ALA A 23 4.63 9.00 -18.88
C ALA A 23 5.42 9.05 -17.56
N PRO A 24 5.09 9.96 -16.62
CA PRO A 24 5.76 10.00 -15.33
C PRO A 24 5.46 8.68 -14.62
N ALA A 25 6.50 7.87 -14.44
CA ALA A 25 6.42 6.75 -13.51
C ALA A 25 6.31 7.38 -12.11
N ALA A 26 5.17 7.18 -11.45
CA ALA A 26 5.00 7.51 -10.04
C ALA A 26 5.86 6.54 -9.21
N ALA A 27 7.17 6.75 -9.21
CA ALA A 27 8.08 6.03 -8.35
C ALA A 27 7.93 6.63 -6.95
N GLN A 28 7.16 5.97 -6.09
CA GLN A 28 7.11 6.31 -4.68
C GLN A 28 8.45 5.96 -4.03
N ASP A 29 8.96 6.85 -3.16
CA ASP A 29 10.23 6.66 -2.48
C ASP A 29 10.14 5.45 -1.53
N PRO A 30 10.95 4.39 -1.73
CA PRO A 30 10.95 3.24 -0.84
C PRO A 30 11.22 3.62 0.62
N LEU A 31 12.07 4.63 0.87
CA LEU A 31 12.39 5.11 2.20
C LEU A 31 11.16 5.70 2.90
N GLU A 32 10.36 6.47 2.16
CA GLU A 32 9.13 7.06 2.70
C GLU A 32 8.15 5.96 3.15
N SER A 33 7.99 4.92 2.33
CA SER A 33 7.11 3.79 2.64
C SER A 33 7.59 3.01 3.86
N GLU A 34 8.90 2.78 3.97
CA GLU A 34 9.51 2.11 5.13
C GLU A 34 9.37 2.93 6.41
N VAL A 35 9.62 4.24 6.34
CA VAL A 35 9.44 5.13 7.48
C VAL A 35 7.98 5.11 7.95
N ARG A 36 7.01 5.25 7.03
CA ARG A 36 5.57 5.19 7.37
C ARG A 36 5.20 3.85 8.03
N ALA A 37 5.65 2.73 7.47
CA ALA A 37 5.41 1.40 8.04
C ALA A 37 5.94 1.27 9.48
N VAL A 38 7.16 1.76 9.74
CA VAL A 38 7.76 1.76 11.08
C VAL A 38 6.97 2.65 12.04
N TYR A 39 6.47 3.80 11.60
CA TYR A 39 5.59 4.63 12.43
C TYR A 39 4.29 3.91 12.81
N LEU A 40 3.63 3.23 11.85
CA LEU A 40 2.40 2.46 12.11
C LEU A 40 2.64 1.32 13.10
N TYR A 41 3.72 0.56 12.92
CA TYR A 41 4.16 -0.46 13.87
C TYR A 41 4.37 0.12 15.28
N ASN A 42 5.07 1.25 15.37
CA ASN A 42 5.33 1.91 16.65
C ASN A 42 4.04 2.38 17.33
N PHE A 43 3.09 2.96 16.59
CA PHE A 43 1.81 3.36 17.16
C PHE A 43 1.06 2.18 17.78
N ALA A 44 1.08 1.02 17.14
CA ALA A 44 0.48 -0.18 17.71
C ALA A 44 1.05 -0.53 19.10
N ARG A 45 2.34 -0.24 19.37
CA ARG A 45 3.01 -0.49 20.66
C ARG A 45 2.65 0.51 21.75
N TYR A 46 2.27 1.72 21.38
CA TYR A 46 1.96 2.79 22.32
C TYR A 46 0.46 2.95 22.59
N ILE A 47 -0.40 2.26 21.83
CA ILE A 47 -1.84 2.25 22.05
C ILE A 47 -2.22 1.13 23.01
N THR A 48 -2.93 1.49 24.08
CA THR A 48 -3.59 0.51 24.96
C THR A 48 -5.02 0.31 24.48
N TRP A 49 -5.30 -0.87 23.94
CA TRP A 49 -6.65 -1.25 23.51
C TRP A 49 -7.47 -1.76 24.69
N PRO A 50 -8.77 -1.39 24.80
CA PRO A 50 -9.65 -1.98 25.80
C PRO A 50 -9.91 -3.46 25.47
N ALA A 51 -10.32 -4.23 26.49
CA ALA A 51 -10.47 -5.68 26.35
C ALA A 51 -11.54 -6.08 25.33
N ASP A 52 -12.58 -5.27 25.17
CA ASP A 52 -13.69 -5.46 24.23
C ASP A 52 -13.36 -5.09 22.78
N ALA A 53 -12.19 -4.51 22.51
CA ALA A 53 -11.70 -4.29 21.15
C ALA A 53 -11.38 -5.61 20.42
N PHE A 54 -11.18 -6.71 21.16
CA PHE A 54 -10.82 -8.01 20.61
C PHE A 54 -11.90 -9.07 20.93
N PRO A 55 -12.26 -9.92 19.96
CA PRO A 55 -13.13 -11.07 20.20
C PRO A 55 -12.58 -12.08 21.22
N ASN A 56 -11.25 -12.24 21.30
CA ASN A 56 -10.60 -13.14 22.25
C ASN A 56 -9.13 -12.74 22.49
N ALA A 57 -8.44 -13.44 23.41
CA ALA A 57 -7.05 -13.16 23.80
C ALA A 57 -5.99 -13.43 22.70
N LEU A 58 -6.31 -14.26 21.72
CA LEU A 58 -5.40 -14.65 20.63
C LEU A 58 -5.61 -13.84 19.34
N THR A 59 -6.62 -12.96 19.31
CA THR A 59 -6.90 -12.14 18.13
C THR A 59 -5.76 -11.16 17.89
N ALA A 60 -5.28 -11.12 16.65
CA ALA A 60 -4.21 -10.24 16.20
C ALA A 60 -4.59 -8.76 16.30
N VAL A 61 -3.59 -7.92 16.53
CA VAL A 61 -3.69 -6.48 16.28
C VAL A 61 -3.49 -6.26 14.78
N ARG A 62 -4.57 -5.90 14.10
CA ARG A 62 -4.55 -5.70 12.64
C ARG A 62 -4.28 -4.26 12.26
N LEU A 63 -3.24 -4.03 11.47
CA LEU A 63 -2.89 -2.77 10.84
C LEU A 63 -3.33 -2.85 9.37
N CYS A 64 -4.38 -2.12 9.02
CA CYS A 64 -5.00 -2.19 7.71
C CYS A 64 -4.47 -1.09 6.78
N VAL A 65 -4.24 -1.43 5.52
CA VAL A 65 -3.86 -0.52 4.43
C VAL A 65 -5.01 -0.47 3.44
N LEU A 66 -5.58 0.72 3.23
CA LEU A 66 -6.65 0.94 2.26
C LEU A 66 -6.08 1.04 0.84
N GLY A 67 -6.58 0.19 -0.05
CA GLY A 67 -6.15 0.16 -1.45
C GLY A 67 -4.79 -0.53 -1.66
N SER A 68 -4.18 -0.24 -2.81
CA SER A 68 -2.85 -0.74 -3.19
C SER A 68 -1.83 0.36 -2.96
N ASP A 69 -1.11 0.30 -1.84
CA ASP A 69 -0.07 1.27 -1.48
C ASP A 69 1.22 0.53 -1.07
N PRO A 70 2.41 0.98 -1.52
CA PRO A 70 3.71 0.37 -1.18
C PRO A 70 4.02 0.28 0.32
N VAL A 71 3.39 1.12 1.16
CA VAL A 71 3.44 0.99 2.62
C VAL A 71 2.98 -0.39 3.07
N GLY A 72 2.05 -1.04 2.36
CA GLY A 72 1.60 -2.40 2.68
C GLY A 72 2.75 -3.41 2.73
N ASP A 73 3.62 -3.39 1.73
CA ASP A 73 4.73 -4.35 1.64
C ASP A 73 5.84 -4.03 2.64
N ALA A 74 6.07 -2.74 2.92
CA ALA A 74 6.95 -2.33 4.00
C ALA A 74 6.40 -2.73 5.38
N LEU A 75 5.08 -2.64 5.56
CA LEU A 75 4.40 -2.97 6.79
C LEU A 75 4.43 -4.47 7.07
N ASP A 76 4.28 -5.33 6.05
CA ASP A 76 4.49 -6.77 6.18
C ASP A 76 5.84 -7.10 6.80
N ARG A 77 6.91 -6.46 6.29
CA ARG A 77 8.26 -6.66 6.81
C ARG A 77 8.39 -6.16 8.24
N ALA A 78 7.76 -5.02 8.55
CA ALA A 78 7.83 -4.41 9.87
C ALA A 78 7.08 -5.20 10.95
N VAL A 79 6.02 -5.93 10.61
CA VAL A 79 5.22 -6.71 11.57
C VAL A 79 5.54 -8.20 11.61
N ALA A 80 6.38 -8.71 10.70
CA ALA A 80 6.66 -10.13 10.57
C ALA A 80 7.24 -10.73 11.87
N GLY A 81 6.48 -11.62 12.51
CA GLY A 81 6.87 -12.29 13.75
C GLY A 81 6.75 -11.43 15.01
N GLU A 82 6.26 -10.20 14.89
CA GLU A 82 6.12 -9.27 16.00
C GLU A 82 4.84 -9.55 16.81
N THR A 83 4.90 -9.22 18.10
CA THR A 83 3.75 -9.32 19.01
C THR A 83 3.65 -8.08 19.90
N ILE A 84 2.41 -7.76 20.31
CA ILE A 84 2.12 -6.69 21.26
C ILE A 84 1.20 -7.26 22.33
N ASN A 85 1.63 -7.20 23.60
CA ASN A 85 0.89 -7.73 24.74
C ASN A 85 0.45 -9.20 24.54
N GLY A 86 1.32 -10.01 23.92
CA GLY A 86 1.06 -11.42 23.62
C GLY A 86 0.17 -11.68 22.40
N ARG A 87 -0.27 -10.63 21.68
CA ARG A 87 -1.06 -10.75 20.45
C ARG A 87 -0.18 -10.60 19.22
N PRO A 88 -0.35 -11.41 18.17
CA PRO A 88 0.36 -11.22 16.91
C PRO A 88 -0.04 -9.89 16.25
N LEU A 89 0.91 -9.30 15.52
CA LEU A 89 0.64 -8.17 14.63
C LEU A 89 0.45 -8.65 13.20
N GLU A 90 -0.55 -8.10 12.50
CA GLU A 90 -0.84 -8.46 11.12
C GLU A 90 -1.09 -7.23 10.26
N ALA A 91 -0.46 -7.19 9.09
CA ALA A 91 -0.72 -6.18 8.06
C ALA A 91 -1.77 -6.70 7.08
N VAL A 92 -2.85 -5.95 6.87
CA VAL A 92 -4.00 -6.40 6.07
C VAL A 92 -4.34 -5.38 5.00
N ARG A 93 -4.41 -5.81 3.74
CA ARG A 93 -4.88 -4.96 2.64
C ARG A 93 -6.40 -5.02 2.59
N ILE A 94 -7.05 -3.87 2.47
CA ILE A 94 -8.51 -3.79 2.32
C ILE A 94 -8.84 -2.99 1.07
N GLY A 95 -9.73 -3.54 0.24
CA GLY A 95 -10.14 -2.91 -1.03
C GLY A 95 -11.33 -1.95 -0.89
N ALA A 96 -12.06 -2.01 0.22
CA ALA A 96 -13.25 -1.20 0.44
C ALA A 96 -13.44 -0.85 1.93
N PRO A 97 -14.09 0.28 2.25
CA PRO A 97 -14.39 0.67 3.63
C PRO A 97 -15.21 -0.37 4.41
N ASP A 98 -16.07 -1.15 3.75
CA ASP A 98 -16.86 -2.19 4.44
C ASP A 98 -15.99 -3.30 5.05
N ALA A 99 -14.76 -3.47 4.56
CA ALA A 99 -13.76 -4.39 5.09
C ALA A 99 -12.97 -3.83 6.30
N LEU A 100 -13.33 -2.64 6.81
CA LEU A 100 -12.71 -2.03 7.99
C LEU A 100 -13.00 -2.78 9.29
N ARG A 101 -14.00 -3.66 9.31
CA ARG A 101 -14.33 -4.45 10.51
C ARG A 101 -13.13 -5.29 10.94
N GLY A 102 -12.69 -5.08 12.18
CA GLY A 102 -11.53 -5.77 12.77
C GLY A 102 -10.17 -5.10 12.50
N CYS A 103 -10.14 -3.94 11.82
CA CYS A 103 -8.94 -3.10 11.75
C CYS A 103 -8.78 -2.33 13.08
N HIS A 104 -7.59 -2.41 13.67
CA HIS A 104 -7.25 -1.66 14.89
C HIS A 104 -6.59 -0.33 14.52
N ILE A 105 -5.75 -0.34 13.49
CA ILE A 105 -5.17 0.87 12.90
C ILE A 105 -5.49 0.84 11.41
N LEU A 106 -5.89 1.99 10.86
CA LEU A 106 -6.08 2.17 9.42
C LEU A 106 -5.05 3.16 8.90
N TYR A 107 -4.28 2.74 7.91
CA TYR A 107 -3.55 3.62 7.01
C TYR A 107 -4.39 3.85 5.75
N ALA A 108 -4.83 5.10 5.57
CA ALA A 108 -5.51 5.56 4.38
C ALA A 108 -4.54 6.46 3.61
N PRO A 109 -4.00 6.01 2.46
CA PRO A 109 -3.23 6.85 1.57
C PRO A 109 -4.04 8.09 1.19
N ALA A 110 -3.36 9.19 0.85
CA ALA A 110 -4.05 10.34 0.27
C ALA A 110 -4.79 9.88 -0.99
N SER A 111 -6.11 10.09 -1.02
CA SER A 111 -6.87 9.98 -2.26
C SER A 111 -6.42 11.12 -3.16
N ASP A 112 -6.07 10.82 -4.41
CA ASP A 112 -5.78 11.85 -5.43
C ASP A 112 -7.13 12.53 -5.77
N ASP A 113 -7.52 13.49 -4.95
CA ASP A 113 -8.78 14.23 -5.06
C ASP A 113 -8.57 15.44 -5.99
N ARG A 114 -8.05 15.17 -7.20
CA ARG A 114 -7.67 16.20 -8.18
C ARG A 114 -8.51 16.15 -9.45
#